data_AF-A0AA34RCX5-F1
#
_entry.id   AF-A0AA34RCX5-F1
#
_cell.length_a   1.000
_cell.length_b   1.000
_cell.length_c   1.000
_cell.angle_alpha   90.00
_cell.angle_beta   90.00
_cell.angle_gamma   90.00
#
_symmetry.space_group_name_H-M   'P 1'
#
loop_
_entity.id
_entity.type
_entity.pdbx_description
1 polymer ?
#
loop_
_entity_poly.entity_id
_entity_poly.type
_entity_poly.pdbx_seq_one_letter_code
_entity_poly.pdbx_strand_id
1 'polypeptide(L)' 'MAKKKDLLAELRDKSNADLDKFIHESKKALYSLRAEALLQNKVVKAHLFVSLKKDIARALTVKQERKGKVHG' A
#
# COMPACT_ATOMS: atom_id res chain seq x y z
N MET A 1 -0.71 -5.23 -23.11
CA MET A 1 -1.32 -5.39 -21.76
C MET A 1 -0.39 -6.24 -20.90
N ALA A 2 0.62 -5.61 -20.27
CA ALA A 2 1.53 -6.33 -19.38
C ALA A 2 0.72 -6.93 -18.23
N LYS A 3 0.87 -8.24 -17.99
CA LYS A 3 0.21 -8.98 -16.89
C LYS A 3 0.28 -8.12 -15.62
N LYS A 4 -0.87 -7.69 -15.08
CA LYS A 4 -0.94 -7.18 -13.71
C LYS A 4 -0.42 -8.31 -12.83
N LYS A 5 0.86 -8.28 -12.47
CA LYS A 5 1.41 -9.13 -11.43
C LYS A 5 0.54 -8.93 -10.20
N ASP A 6 0.17 -10.04 -9.55
CA ASP A 6 -0.62 -9.98 -8.34
C ASP A 6 0.20 -9.22 -7.29
N LEU A 7 -0.30 -8.04 -6.89
CA LEU A 7 0.38 -7.17 -5.92
C LEU A 7 0.77 -7.94 -4.66
N LEU A 8 -0.01 -8.94 -4.25
CA LEU A 8 0.32 -9.76 -3.08
C LEU A 8 1.60 -10.58 -3.29
N ALA A 9 1.81 -11.14 -4.48
CA ALA A 9 3.04 -11.85 -4.82
C ALA A 9 4.23 -10.89 -4.79
N GLU A 10 4.10 -9.70 -5.39
CA GLU A 10 5.17 -8.69 -5.38
C GLU A 10 5.53 -8.24 -3.96
N LEU A 11 4.53 -8.06 -3.08
CA LEU A 11 4.77 -7.70 -1.69
C LEU A 11 5.48 -8.82 -0.92
N ARG A 12 5.19 -10.09 -1.23
CA ARG A 12 5.85 -11.25 -0.61
C ARG A 12 7.28 -11.46 -1.09
N ASP A 13 7.65 -10.94 -2.26
CA ASP A 13 9.02 -11.02 -2.78
C ASP A 13 9.92 -9.87 -2.29
N LYS A 14 9.34 -8.74 -1.84
CA LYS A 14 10.07 -7.56 -1.34
C LYS A 14 10.83 -7.83 -0.04
N SER A 15 11.95 -7.16 0.20
CA SER A 15 12.60 -7.19 1.52
C SER A 15 11.75 -6.46 2.58
N ASN A 16 12.05 -6.65 3.87
CA ASN A 16 11.35 -5.90 4.93
C ASN A 16 11.56 -4.39 4.81
N ALA A 17 12.76 -3.95 4.40
CA ALA A 17 13.05 -2.54 4.15
C ALA A 17 12.23 -1.99 2.96
N ASP A 18 12.05 -2.79 1.91
CA ASP A 18 11.25 -2.39 0.75
C ASP A 18 9.74 -2.38 1.05
N LEU A 19 9.27 -3.27 1.93
CA LEU A 19 7.92 -3.19 2.48
C LEU A 19 7.70 -1.89 3.27
N ASP A 20 8.68 -1.48 4.08
CA ASP A 20 8.58 -0.24 4.84
C ASP A 20 8.58 1.01 3.95
N LYS A 21 9.44 1.03 2.91
CA LYS A 21 9.41 2.07 1.89
C LYS A 21 8.05 2.11 1.18
N PHE A 22 7.52 0.96 0.77
CA PHE A 22 6.23 0.86 0.10
C PHE A 22 5.07 1.38 0.98
N ILE A 23 5.07 1.03 2.27
CA ILE A 23 4.08 1.53 3.23
C ILE A 23 4.20 3.04 3.38
N HIS A 24 5.41 3.57 3.49
CA HIS A 24 5.64 5.01 3.63
C HIS A 24 5.16 5.79 2.39
N GLU A 25 5.54 5.34 1.20
CA GLU A 25 5.10 5.95 -0.07
C GLU A 25 3.58 5.90 -0.24
N SER A 26 2.96 4.75 0.08
CA SER A 26 1.51 4.60 -0.01
C SER A 26 0.77 5.51 1.00
N LYS A 27 1.32 5.69 2.21
CA LYS A 27 0.79 6.65 3.20
C LYS A 27 0.94 8.09 2.72
N LYS A 28 2.08 8.44 2.12
CA LYS A 28 2.33 9.77 1.54
C LYS A 28 1.33 10.08 0.42
N ALA A 29 1.12 9.12 -0.49
CA ALA A 29 0.12 9.26 -1.56
C ALA A 29 -1.30 9.42 -1.00
N LEU A 30 -1.66 8.66 0.05
CA LEU A 30 -2.96 8.78 0.71
C LEU A 30 -3.13 10.16 1.38
N TYR A 31 -2.07 10.70 1.96
CA TYR A 31 -2.09 12.04 2.54
C TYR A 31 -2.31 13.12 1.48
N SER A 32 -1.56 13.08 0.37
CA SER A 32 -1.76 14.00 -0.75
C SER A 32 -3.18 13.92 -1.30
N LEU A 33 -3.72 12.71 -1.46
CA LEU A 33 -5.09 12.52 -1.93
C LEU A 33 -6.14 13.08 -0.96
N ARG A 34 -5.91 12.98 0.35
CA ARG A 34 -6.75 13.62 1.38
C ARG A 34 -6.69 15.14 1.29
N ALA A 35 -5.50 15.71 1.12
CA ALA A 35 -5.32 17.15 0.95
C ALA A 35 -6.03 17.65 -0.32
N GLU A 36 -5.87 16.95 -1.45
CA GLU A 36 -6.57 17.26 -2.70
C GLU A 36 -8.10 17.22 -2.54
N ALA A 37 -8.62 16.25 -1.80
CA ALA A 37 -10.07 16.15 -1.55
C ALA A 37 -10.61 17.28 -0.67
N LEU A 38 -9.82 17.75 0.31
CA LEU A 38 -10.21 18.86 1.19
C LEU A 38 -10.22 20.21 0.48
N LEU A 39 -9.31 20.41 -0.47
CA LEU A 39 -9.17 21.67 -1.20
C LEU A 39 -10.27 21.92 -2.25
N GLN A 40 -11.29 21.04 -2.33
CA GLN A 40 -12.45 21.08 -3.26
C GLN A 40 -12.12 21.30 -4.75
N ASN A 41 -10.83 21.31 -5.12
CA ASN A 41 -10.37 21.73 -6.44
C ASN A 41 -10.49 20.65 -7.53
N LYS A 42 -10.77 19.39 -7.18
CA LYS A 42 -10.86 18.26 -8.14
C LYS A 42 -11.84 17.17 -7.72
N VAL A 43 -12.35 16.43 -8.72
CA VAL A 43 -13.13 15.20 -8.53
C VAL A 43 -12.36 14.21 -7.66
N VAL A 44 -12.92 13.90 -6.49
CA VAL A 44 -12.34 12.98 -5.52
C VAL A 44 -12.24 11.58 -6.13
N LYS A 45 -11.02 11.09 -6.33
CA LYS A 45 -10.77 9.73 -6.84
C LYS A 45 -10.97 8.68 -5.75
N ALA A 46 -12.23 8.44 -5.36
CA ALA A 46 -12.61 7.54 -4.27
C ALA A 46 -11.98 6.13 -4.38
N HIS A 47 -11.85 5.61 -5.60
CA HIS A 47 -11.21 4.32 -5.88
C HIS A 47 -9.73 4.28 -5.44
N LEU A 48 -9.00 5.41 -5.53
CA LEU A 48 -7.60 5.49 -5.10
C LEU A 48 -7.47 5.45 -3.58
N PHE A 49 -8.41 6.05 -2.83
CA PHE A 49 -8.42 5.92 -1.37
C PHE A 49 -8.58 4.47 -0.94
N VAL A 50 -9.49 3.75 -1.59
CA VAL A 50 -9.73 2.33 -1.29
C VAL A 50 -8.52 1.50 -1.67
N SER A 51 -7.92 1.73 -2.84
CA SER A 51 -6.71 1.02 -3.27
C SER A 51 -5.57 1.22 -2.29
N LEU A 52 -5.17 2.48 -2.04
CA LEU A 52 -4.03 2.79 -1.17
C LEU A 52 -4.19 2.22 0.24
N LYS A 53 -5.40 2.29 0.81
CA LYS A 53 -5.67 1.67 2.13
C LYS A 53 -5.52 0.14 2.09
N LYS A 54 -6.02 -0.51 1.04
CA LYS A 54 -5.88 -1.97 0.85
C LYS A 54 -4.42 -2.36 0.65
N ASP A 55 -3.67 -1.57 -0.10
CA ASP A 55 -2.26 -1.83 -0.41
C ASP A 55 -1.40 -1.70 0.86
N ILE A 56 -1.64 -0.67 1.68
CA ILE A 56 -1.02 -0.51 3.00
C ILE A 56 -1.36 -1.70 3.91
N ALA A 57 -2.64 -2.09 3.98
CA ALA A 57 -3.08 -3.20 4.83
C ALA A 57 -2.38 -4.52 4.42
N ARG A 58 -2.34 -4.82 3.12
CA ARG A 58 -1.65 -6.01 2.58
C ARG A 58 -0.16 -6.03 2.94
N ALA A 59 0.53 -4.91 2.75
CA ALA A 59 1.96 -4.81 3.08
C ALA A 59 2.23 -5.01 4.58
N LEU A 60 1.37 -4.46 5.45
CA LEU A 60 1.45 -4.68 6.90
C LEU A 60 1.19 -6.13 7.27
N THR A 61 0.20 -6.77 6.65
CA THR A 61 -0.10 -8.19 6.86
C THR A 61 1.10 -9.06 6.48
N VAL A 62 1.70 -8.86 5.30
CA VAL A 62 2.90 -9.61 4.88
C VAL A 62 4.05 -9.43 5.88
N LYS A 63 4.26 -8.21 6.38
CA LYS A 63 5.28 -7.94 7.40
C LYS A 63 5.00 -8.70 8.70
N GLN A 64 3.74 -8.75 9.13
CA GLN A 64 3.33 -9.46 10.34
C GLN A 64 3.40 -10.99 10.17
N GLU A 65 2.98 -11.53 9.02
CA GLU A 65 3.10 -12.94 8.66
C GLU A 65 4.57 -13.41 8.75
N ARG A 66 5.50 -12.59 8.24
CA ARG A 66 6.94 -12.87 8.33
C ARG A 66 7.44 -12.89 9.77
N LYS A 67 6.97 -11.95 10.61
CA LYS A 67 7.33 -11.92 12.03
C LYS A 67 6.82 -13.16 12.77
N GLY A 68 5.60 -13.62 12.45
CA GLY A 68 5.01 -14.82 13.02
C GLY A 68 5.73 -16.13 12.64
N LYS A 69 6.27 -16.22 11.41
CA LYS A 69 7.04 -17.38 10.94
C LYS A 69 8.40 -17.57 11.62
N VAL A 70 9.00 -16.52 12.18
CA VAL A 70 10.31 -16.62 12.86
C VAL A 70 10.20 -17.29 14.24
N HIS A 71 8.99 -17.45 14.77
CA HIS A 71 8.71 -18.08 16.07
C HIS A 71 8.04 -19.46 15.97
N GLY A 72 8.14 -20.13 14.81
CA GLY A 72 7.62 -21.49 14.60
C GLY A 72 8.73 -22.49 14.32
#